data_AF-A0A2V7MIR1-F1
#
_entry.id   AF-A0A2V7MIR1-F1
#
_cell.length_a   1.000
_cell.length_b   1.000
_cell.length_c   1.000
_cell.angle_alpha   90.00
_cell.angle_beta   90.00
_cell.angle_gamma   90.00
#
_symmetry.space_group_name_H-M   'P 1'
#
loop_
_entity.id
_entity.type
_entity.pdbx_description
1 polymer ?
#
loop_
_entity_poly.entity_id
_entity_poly.type
_entity_poly.pdbx_seq_one_letter_code
_entity_poly.pdbx_strand_id
1 'polypeptide(L)' 'MGKGRLEAFSDGVIAVIITIMVLELKAPHGTDLAALVPLAPALLTYVLSF' A
#
# COMPACT_ATOMS: atom_id res chain seq x y z
N MET A 1 11.41 19.83 19.30
CA MET A 1 11.10 19.93 17.86
C MET A 1 9.73 20.59 17.74
N GLY A 2 9.58 21.66 16.94
CA GLY A 2 8.27 22.31 16.77
C GLY A 2 7.25 21.36 16.13
N LYS A 3 5.99 21.42 16.56
CA LYS A 3 4.88 20.51 16.19
C LYS A 3 4.85 20.19 14.68
N GLY A 4 4.93 21.22 13.83
CA GLY A 4 4.89 21.05 12.37
C GLY A 4 6.08 20.30 11.74
N ARG A 5 7.26 20.26 12.39
CA ARG A 5 8.39 19.45 11.90
C ARG A 5 8.20 17.96 12.16
N LEU A 6 7.53 17.61 13.25
CA LEU A 6 7.21 16.21 13.56
C LEU A 6 6.09 15.71 12.65
N GLU A 7 5.06 16.52 12.44
CA GLU A 7 3.95 16.23 11.52
C GLU A 7 4.45 16.04 10.09
N ALA A 8 5.23 16.97 9.54
CA ALA A 8 5.78 16.83 8.18
C ALA A 8 6.69 15.61 8.01
N PHE A 9 7.40 15.21 9.07
CA PHE A 9 8.21 13.99 9.05
C PHE A 9 7.33 12.74 9.07
N SER A 10 6.33 12.68 9.96
CA SER A 10 5.37 11.58 10.04
C SER A 10 4.61 11.40 8.72
N ASP A 11 4.14 12.49 8.11
CA ASP A 11 3.43 12.46 6.83
C ASP A 11 4.33 11.94 5.71
N GLY A 12 5.59 12.40 5.66
CA GLY A 12 6.56 11.91 4.69
C GLY A 12 6.86 10.41 4.84
N VAL A 13 6.99 9.92 6.07
CA VAL A 13 7.20 8.49 6.34
C VAL A 13 5.98 7.67 5.91
N ILE A 14 4.77 8.10 6.25
CA ILE A 14 3.53 7.41 5.87
C ILE A 14 3.38 7.37 4.35
N ALA A 15 3.65 8.48 3.66
CA ALA A 15 3.58 8.55 2.20
C ALA A 15 4.55 7.57 1.50
N VAL A 16 5.77 7.43 2.02
CA VAL A 16 6.74 6.46 1.48
C VAL A 16 6.30 5.02 1.75
N ILE A 17 5.79 4.73 2.95
CA ILE A 17 5.28 3.37 3.27
C ILE A 17 4.13 2.98 2.33
N ILE A 18 3.16 3.87 2.11
CA ILE A 18 2.02 3.64 1.20
C ILE A 18 2.49 3.36 -0.23
N THR A 19 3.45 4.13 -0.73
CA THR A 19 4.00 3.92 -2.07
C THR A 19 4.81 2.64 -2.21
N ILE A 20 5.46 2.16 -1.14
CA ILE A 20 6.15 0.86 -1.15
C ILE A 20 5.14 -0.29 -1.10
N MET A 21 4.07 -0.19 -0.30
CA MET A 21 3.07 -1.25 -0.17
C MET A 21 2.41 -1.63 -1.51
N VAL A 22 2.21 -0.66 -2.43
CA VAL A 22 1.64 -0.97 -3.75
C VAL A 22 2.59 -1.81 -4.61
N LEU A 23 3.91 -1.72 -4.39
CA LEU A 23 4.90 -2.48 -5.16
C LEU A 23 4.89 -3.98 -4.80
N GLU A 24 4.30 -4.35 -3.66
CA GLU A 24 4.11 -5.76 -3.28
C GLU A 24 2.92 -6.42 -3.99
N LEU A 25 2.02 -5.65 -4.61
CA LEU A 25 0.93 -6.17 -5.44
C LEU A 25 1.49 -6.68 -6.78
N LYS A 26 1.76 -7.98 -6.82
CA LYS A 26 2.24 -8.66 -8.02
C LYS A 26 1.11 -8.92 -9.00
N ALA A 27 1.41 -8.87 -10.30
CA ALA A 27 0.47 -9.28 -11.33
C ALA A 27 0.08 -10.77 -11.16
N PRO A 28 -1.20 -11.12 -11.36
CA PRO A 28 -1.62 -12.51 -11.28
C PRO A 28 -0.94 -13.34 -12.38
N HIS A 29 -0.59 -14.59 -12.07
CA HIS A 29 0.02 -15.51 -13.03
C HIS A 29 -1.00 -16.14 -14.01
N GLY A 30 -2.27 -15.76 -13.93
CA GLY A 30 -3.36 -16.19 -14.82
C GLY A 30 -4.01 -14.99 -15.53
N THR A 31 -4.75 -15.28 -16.61
CA THR A 31 -5.43 -14.25 -17.44
C THR A 31 -6.93 -14.17 -17.19
N ASP A 32 -7.43 -15.00 -16.28
CA ASP A 32 -8.82 -15.15 -15.90
C ASP A 32 -9.14 -14.42 -14.60
N LEU A 33 -10.39 -14.00 -14.43
CA LEU A 33 -10.84 -13.25 -13.25
C LEU A 33 -10.64 -14.03 -11.94
N ALA A 34 -10.64 -15.37 -11.99
CA ALA A 34 -10.37 -16.20 -10.82
C ALA A 34 -8.94 -16.04 -10.29
N ALA A 35 -7.98 -15.64 -11.13
CA ALA A 35 -6.60 -15.36 -10.73
C ALA A 35 -6.47 -14.12 -9.83
N LEU A 36 -7.50 -13.29 -9.72
CA LEU A 36 -7.55 -12.13 -8.81
C LEU A 36 -7.94 -12.49 -7.38
N VAL A 37 -8.65 -13.61 -7.16
CA VAL A 37 -9.07 -14.07 -5.83
C VAL A 37 -7.91 -14.17 -4.84
N PRO A 38 -6.76 -14.79 -5.17
CA PRO A 38 -5.62 -14.86 -4.25
C PRO A 38 -4.95 -13.49 -4.00
N LEU A 39 -5.15 -12.48 -4.86
CA LEU A 39 -4.63 -11.12 -4.67
C LEU A 39 -5.54 -10.26 -3.78
N ALA A 40 -6.79 -10.67 -3.56
CA ALA A 40 -7.76 -9.90 -2.80
C ALA A 40 -7.30 -9.52 -1.38
N PRO A 41 -6.67 -10.41 -0.56
CA PRO A 41 -6.19 -10.02 0.78
C PRO A 41 -5.11 -8.94 0.75
N ALA A 42 -4.20 -8.99 -0.22
CA ALA A 42 -3.14 -8.00 -0.39
C ALA A 42 -3.71 -6.65 -0.84
N LEU A 43 -4.64 -6.68 -1.80
CA LEU A 43 -5.34 -5.49 -2.27
C LEU A 43 -6.15 -4.84 -1.14
N LEU A 44 -6.82 -5.64 -0.32
CA LEU A 44 -7.62 -5.16 0.81
C LEU A 44 -6.74 -4.55 1.89
N THR A 45 -5.58 -5.16 2.19
CA THR A 45 -4.57 -4.58 3.09
C THR A 45 -4.07 -3.23 2.57
N TYR A 46 -3.79 -3.13 1.27
CA TYR A 46 -3.36 -1.87 0.63
C TYR A 46 -4.43 -0.78 0.76
N VAL A 47 -5.69 -1.09 0.42
CA VAL A 47 -6.80 -0.12 0.49
C VAL A 47 -7.09 0.32 1.92
N LEU A 48 -6.99 -0.57 2.92
CA LEU A 48 -7.21 -0.22 4.32
C LEU A 48 -6.07 0.58 4.94
N SER A 49 -4.87 0.51 4.36
CA SER A 49 -3.69 1.23 4.85
C SER A 49 -3.50 2.60 4.18
N PHE A 50 -4.19 2.84 3.07
CA PHE A 50 -4.28 4.14 2.40
C PHE A 50 -5.34 5.01 3.09
#